data_AF-A0A9N9LJ32-F1
#
_entry.id   AF-A0A9N9LJ32-F1
#
_cell.length_a   1.000
_cell.length_b   1.000
_cell.length_c   1.000
_cell.angle_alpha   90.00
_cell.angle_beta   90.00
_cell.angle_gamma   90.00
#
_symmetry.space_group_name_H-M   'P 1'
#
loop_
_entity.id
_entity.type
_entity.pdbx_description
1 polymer ?
#
loop_
_entity_poly.entity_id
_entity_poly.type
_entity_poly.pdbx_seq_one_letter_code
_entity_poly.pdbx_strand_id
1 'polypeptide(L)'
;MATLLSSKPSNNSIATTEGKDPTLTGSHCQYGPCNQLDFLLYRCESCHNVFCGDHRTESNHKCTKEGEWATRKRLQAIARPSLGAGKLKPDIERACASPDCKTIIGTSLSIPNHCDKCNRDYCMAHRLNEEHNCAKLVHIGATSGRSFNQRAFISNTFTNIKLSWGKTKTSMSDRVLPKPKPSSPAARLVAVNTLKKTAKGDAKLPPEKRVYLYVEAEAATTRSKLLKGEFFYSKEWAVGRVLDAAAKSLQVENTNNQGEDERSKLRVFYVEGGRLLEFSEKLGSAVASGNTIVLLRGVGPAIPNLIEA
;
A
#
# COMPACT_ATOMS: atom_id res chain seq x y z
N MET A 1 33.89 22.09 -5.19
CA MET A 1 33.67 21.31 -3.97
C MET A 1 32.85 22.15 -2.99
N ALA A 2 31.54 22.28 -3.24
CA ALA A 2 30.64 23.12 -2.44
C ALA A 2 29.88 22.23 -1.45
N THR A 3 30.17 22.38 -0.16
CA THR A 3 29.62 21.59 0.93
C THR A 3 28.18 22.04 1.22
N LEU A 4 27.20 21.25 0.80
CA LEU A 4 25.78 21.44 1.12
C LEU A 4 25.50 20.98 2.55
N LEU A 5 25.39 21.92 3.49
CA LEU A 5 24.89 21.64 4.84
C LEU A 5 23.35 21.60 4.80
N SER A 6 22.81 20.40 4.63
CA SER A 6 21.40 20.10 4.76
C SER A 6 21.05 19.96 6.26
N SER A 7 20.56 21.03 6.89
CA SER A 7 20.00 20.95 8.24
C SER A 7 18.52 20.53 8.17
N LYS A 8 18.25 19.29 8.60
CA LYS A 8 16.88 18.78 8.80
C LYS A 8 16.13 19.68 9.80
N PRO A 9 14.82 19.94 9.62
CA PRO A 9 14.03 20.59 10.65
C PRO A 9 13.89 19.61 11.82
N SER A 10 14.40 20.00 12.98
CA SER A 10 14.28 19.25 14.23
C SER A 10 12.80 19.16 14.63
N ASN A 11 12.31 17.94 14.75
CA ASN A 11 11.02 17.60 15.31
C ASN A 11 10.77 18.29 16.64
N ASN A 12 9.53 18.76 16.82
CA ASN A 12 8.99 19.33 18.05
C ASN A 12 9.11 18.35 19.22
N SER A 13 10.12 18.56 20.07
CA SER A 13 10.11 18.10 21.45
C SER A 13 9.61 19.25 22.33
N ILE A 14 8.28 19.31 22.48
CA ILE A 14 7.67 19.96 23.64
C ILE A 14 8.23 19.24 24.86
N ALA A 15 8.96 19.98 25.70
CA ALA A 15 9.60 19.44 26.88
C ALA A 15 8.55 18.84 27.83
N THR A 16 8.55 17.52 27.95
CA THR A 16 7.85 16.79 29.01
C THR A 16 8.57 17.09 30.32
N THR A 17 7.98 17.94 31.16
CA THR A 17 8.44 18.12 32.54
C THR A 17 7.84 17.02 33.40
N GLU A 18 8.71 16.15 33.91
CA GLU A 18 8.37 15.12 34.87
C GLU A 18 8.00 15.74 36.24
N GLY A 19 6.89 15.29 36.82
CA GLY A 19 6.62 15.40 38.26
C GLY A 19 6.27 16.77 38.84
N LYS A 20 5.38 17.57 38.22
CA LYS A 20 4.86 18.81 38.84
C LYS A 20 3.35 18.92 38.68
N ASP A 21 2.70 19.42 39.73
CA ASP A 21 1.26 19.53 39.91
C ASP A 21 0.50 19.89 38.62
N PRO A 22 -0.62 19.22 38.30
CA PRO A 22 -1.37 19.42 37.06
C PRO A 22 -1.98 20.83 36.90
N THR A 23 -1.92 21.66 37.93
CA THR A 23 -2.30 23.08 37.91
C THR A 23 -1.19 24.01 37.41
N LEU A 24 0.01 23.49 37.15
CA LEU A 24 1.23 24.25 36.84
C LEU A 24 1.82 23.93 35.45
N THR A 25 0.98 23.45 34.52
CA THR A 25 1.37 23.10 33.15
C THR A 25 1.37 24.30 32.21
N GLY A 26 2.09 25.38 32.55
CA GLY A 26 2.29 26.54 31.68
C GLY A 26 3.75 26.97 31.69
N SER A 27 4.22 27.63 30.62
CA SER A 27 5.58 28.18 30.58
C SER A 27 5.53 29.70 30.53
N HIS A 28 6.59 30.35 30.98
CA HIS A 28 6.64 31.80 31.04
C HIS A 28 7.11 32.38 29.71
N CYS A 29 6.51 33.50 29.30
CA CYS A 29 6.98 34.28 28.16
C CYS A 29 8.43 34.73 28.39
N GLN A 30 9.33 34.42 27.44
CA GLN A 30 10.75 34.72 27.54
C GLN A 30 11.08 36.20 27.26
N TYR A 31 10.06 37.04 27.03
CA TYR A 31 10.25 38.49 26.96
C TYR A 31 10.40 39.03 28.39
N GLY A 32 11.60 39.55 28.68
CA GLY A 32 12.01 39.99 30.02
C GLY A 32 10.99 40.82 30.81
N PRO A 33 10.32 41.83 30.24
CA PRO A 33 9.36 42.65 30.99
C PRO A 33 7.95 42.03 31.10
N CYS A 34 7.63 40.95 30.38
CA CYS A 34 6.33 40.30 30.45
C CYS A 34 6.34 39.14 31.44
N ASN A 35 7.23 38.17 31.24
CA ASN A 35 7.36 36.94 32.05
C ASN A 35 6.03 36.28 32.48
N GLN A 36 4.98 36.43 31.68
CA GLN A 36 3.64 35.93 32.00
C GLN A 36 3.59 34.42 31.75
N LEU A 37 3.04 33.67 32.70
CA LEU A 37 2.74 32.25 32.52
C LEU A 37 1.54 32.11 31.58
N ASP A 38 1.78 31.55 30.41
CA ASP A 38 0.75 31.30 29.40
C ASP A 38 0.75 29.80 29.06
N PHE A 39 -0.46 29.28 28.84
CA PHE A 39 -0.67 27.90 28.41
C PHE A 39 -0.57 27.79 26.87
N LEU A 40 -0.74 28.91 26.14
CA LEU A 40 -0.69 28.96 24.69
C LEU A 40 0.58 29.67 24.20
N LEU A 41 1.64 28.90 24.16
CA LEU A 41 2.97 29.38 23.87
C LEU A 41 3.25 29.38 22.37
N TYR A 42 3.87 30.47 21.90
CA TYR A 42 4.27 30.63 20.52
C TYR A 42 5.79 30.67 20.40
N ARG A 43 6.34 29.85 19.50
CA ARG A 43 7.77 29.86 19.18
C ARG A 43 8.04 30.79 18.01
N CYS A 44 8.97 31.72 18.19
CA CYS A 44 9.40 32.59 17.09
C CYS A 44 10.26 31.80 16.09
N GLU A 45 9.95 31.90 14.79
CA GLU A 45 10.70 31.20 13.72
C GLU A 45 12.07 31.84 13.39
N SER A 46 12.27 33.06 13.89
CA SER A 46 13.50 33.82 13.76
C SER A 46 14.46 33.57 14.93
N CYS A 47 14.07 33.89 16.18
CA CYS A 47 14.94 33.74 17.36
C CYS A 47 14.74 32.44 18.15
N HIS A 48 13.73 31.62 17.83
CA HIS A 48 13.49 30.31 18.45
C HIS A 48 13.11 30.28 19.93
N ASN A 49 12.92 31.47 20.52
CA ASN A 49 12.40 31.67 21.86
C ASN A 49 10.87 31.54 21.92
N VAL A 50 10.35 31.37 23.13
CA VAL A 50 8.95 31.08 23.42
C VAL A 50 8.28 32.29 24.07
N PHE A 51 7.12 32.70 23.54
CA PHE A 51 6.41 33.91 23.94
C PHE A 51 4.90 33.65 24.11
N CYS A 52 4.23 34.51 24.88
CA CYS A 52 2.77 34.50 25.00
C CYS A 52 2.08 35.12 23.76
N GLY A 53 0.75 35.14 23.74
CA GLY A 53 -0.04 35.71 22.64
C GLY A 53 0.35 37.14 22.25
N ASP A 54 0.59 38.01 23.25
CA ASP A 54 0.91 39.42 23.01
C ASP A 54 2.33 39.64 22.47
N HIS A 55 3.23 38.68 22.69
CA HIS A 55 4.65 38.77 22.32
C HIS A 55 5.04 37.82 21.17
N ARG A 56 4.06 37.24 20.47
CA ARG A 56 4.26 36.28 19.38
C ARG A 56 5.02 36.86 18.18
N THR A 57 4.80 38.12 17.83
CA THR A 57 5.40 38.77 16.65
C THR A 57 6.82 39.24 16.94
N GLU A 58 7.66 39.31 15.90
CA GLU A 58 9.07 39.72 16.02
C GLU A 58 9.23 41.13 16.60
N SER A 59 8.33 42.04 16.23
CA SER A 59 8.26 43.40 16.75
C SER A 59 7.95 43.47 18.24
N ASN A 60 7.07 42.60 18.73
CA ASN A 60 6.52 42.73 20.08
C ASN A 60 7.50 42.24 21.15
N HIS A 61 8.28 41.18 20.87
CA HIS A 61 9.32 40.72 21.81
C HIS A 61 10.72 41.28 21.54
N LYS A 62 10.85 42.26 20.62
CA LYS A 62 12.14 42.80 20.16
C LYS A 62 13.11 41.69 19.74
N CYS A 63 12.76 40.99 18.67
CA CYS A 63 13.47 39.81 18.20
C CYS A 63 14.96 40.09 17.97
N THR A 64 15.83 39.21 18.48
CA THR A 64 17.28 39.29 18.22
C THR A 64 17.66 39.01 16.76
N LYS A 65 16.77 38.34 16.02
CA LYS A 65 16.99 37.84 14.65
C LYS A 65 15.86 38.26 13.71
N GLU A 66 15.36 39.48 13.88
CA GLU A 66 14.23 39.98 13.10
C GLU A 66 14.47 39.83 11.58
N GLY A 67 13.49 39.28 10.86
CA GLY A 67 13.56 39.04 9.42
C GLY A 67 14.38 37.82 8.97
N GLU A 68 15.03 37.07 9.87
CA GLU A 68 15.79 35.86 9.49
C GLU A 68 14.84 34.80 8.89
N TRP A 69 13.66 34.60 9.50
CA TRP A 69 12.60 33.75 8.97
C TRP A 69 12.17 34.16 7.55
N ALA A 70 11.90 35.46 7.34
CA ALA A 70 11.42 35.98 6.06
C ALA A 70 12.47 35.76 4.96
N THR A 71 13.74 36.01 5.29
CA THR A 71 14.87 35.80 4.39
C THR A 71 15.03 34.33 4.02
N ARG A 72 14.98 33.43 5.03
CA ARG A 72 15.06 31.98 4.82
C ARG A 72 13.93 31.47 3.92
N LYS A 73 12.70 31.93 4.16
CA LYS A 73 11.52 31.56 3.38
C LYS A 73 11.61 32.07 1.93
N ARG A 74 12.14 33.28 1.72
CA ARG A 74 12.40 33.84 0.39
C ARG A 74 13.45 33.02 -0.37
N LEU A 75 14.57 32.69 0.27
CA LEU A 75 15.62 31.86 -0.34
C LEU A 75 15.10 30.47 -0.70
N GLN A 76 14.29 29.86 0.17
CA GLN A 76 13.63 28.59 -0.13
C GLN A 76 12.67 28.72 -1.32
N ALA A 77 11.88 29.79 -1.42
CA ALA A 77 10.99 30.00 -2.55
C ALA A 77 11.75 30.13 -3.89
N ILE A 78 12.91 30.79 -3.88
CA ILE A 78 13.78 30.91 -5.06
C ILE A 78 14.46 29.58 -5.41
N ALA A 79 14.90 28.83 -4.38
CA ALA A 79 15.56 27.54 -4.57
C ALA A 79 14.60 26.42 -4.99
N ARG A 80 13.28 26.62 -4.85
CA ARG A 80 12.28 25.63 -5.28
C ARG A 80 12.26 25.61 -6.82
N PRO A 81 12.60 24.48 -7.46
CA PRO A 81 12.42 24.35 -8.90
C PRO A 81 10.95 24.58 -9.25
N SER A 82 10.69 25.21 -10.39
CA SER A 82 9.32 25.36 -10.89
C SER A 82 8.68 23.97 -11.03
N LEU A 83 7.36 23.90 -10.79
CA LEU A 83 6.54 22.70 -10.99
C LEU A 83 6.59 22.29 -12.47
N GLY A 84 7.65 21.60 -12.89
CA GLY A 84 7.93 21.25 -14.29
C GLY A 84 9.39 21.36 -14.73
N ALA A 85 10.28 21.96 -13.91
CA ALA A 85 11.72 21.95 -14.20
C ALA A 85 12.24 20.50 -14.25
N GLY A 86 12.67 20.06 -15.45
CA GLY A 86 13.22 18.72 -15.68
C GLY A 86 12.24 17.68 -16.24
N LYS A 87 10.95 17.99 -16.42
CA LYS A 87 10.08 17.14 -17.25
C LYS A 87 10.32 17.48 -18.72
N LEU A 88 11.19 16.69 -19.37
CA LEU A 88 11.38 16.75 -20.81
C LEU A 88 10.03 16.56 -21.49
N LYS A 89 9.72 17.44 -22.44
CA LYS A 89 8.55 17.30 -23.31
C LYS A 89 8.63 15.92 -23.98
N PRO A 90 7.50 15.21 -24.17
CA PRO A 90 7.51 13.99 -24.96
C PRO A 90 8.04 14.33 -26.36
N ASP A 91 9.19 13.75 -26.71
CA ASP A 91 10.00 14.10 -27.90
C ASP A 91 9.40 13.61 -29.23
N ILE A 92 8.14 13.15 -29.20
CA ILE A 92 7.47 12.52 -30.33
C ILE A 92 6.23 13.34 -30.67
N GLU A 93 6.38 14.18 -31.70
CA GLU A 93 5.26 14.89 -32.31
C GLU A 93 4.32 13.90 -33.00
N ARG A 94 3.02 14.01 -32.72
CA ARG A 94 1.98 13.12 -33.25
C ARG A 94 0.73 13.89 -33.62
N ALA A 95 0.02 13.48 -34.66
CA ALA A 95 -1.27 14.09 -34.98
C ALA A 95 -2.35 13.70 -33.96
N CYS A 96 -3.34 14.57 -33.78
CA CYS A 96 -4.54 14.25 -33.03
C CYS A 96 -5.25 13.01 -33.59
N ALA A 97 -5.69 12.11 -32.71
CA ALA A 97 -6.35 10.88 -33.09
C ALA A 97 -7.83 11.05 -33.52
N SER A 98 -8.37 12.28 -33.47
CA SER A 98 -9.71 12.59 -33.99
C SER A 98 -9.67 12.73 -35.51
N PRO A 99 -10.60 12.11 -36.26
CA PRO A 99 -10.58 12.09 -37.73
C PRO A 99 -10.71 13.49 -38.35
N ASP A 100 -11.39 14.41 -37.65
CA ASP A 100 -11.66 15.76 -38.13
C ASP A 100 -10.56 16.76 -37.76
N CYS A 101 -9.53 16.31 -37.02
CA CYS A 101 -8.52 17.17 -36.45
C CYS A 101 -7.12 16.95 -37.02
N LYS A 102 -6.51 18.02 -37.54
CA LYS A 102 -5.13 18.00 -38.06
C LYS A 102 -4.10 18.61 -37.11
N THR A 103 -4.47 18.91 -35.85
CA THR A 103 -3.53 19.51 -34.90
C THR A 103 -2.43 18.54 -34.51
N ILE A 104 -1.18 18.99 -34.56
CA ILE A 104 -0.01 18.24 -34.08
C ILE A 104 0.10 18.44 -32.57
N ILE A 105 0.31 17.35 -31.85
CA ILE A 105 0.39 17.22 -30.41
C ILE A 105 1.83 16.82 -30.05
N GLY A 106 2.33 17.30 -28.90
CA GLY A 106 3.72 17.07 -28.47
C GLY A 106 4.60 18.31 -28.66
N THR A 107 4.05 19.41 -29.18
CA THR A 107 4.76 20.68 -29.29
C THR A 107 4.65 21.49 -27.99
N SER A 108 5.44 22.56 -27.85
CA SER A 108 5.38 23.45 -26.68
C SER A 108 4.02 24.11 -26.46
N LEU A 109 3.21 24.24 -27.51
CA LEU A 109 1.92 24.92 -27.49
C LEU A 109 0.75 23.93 -27.43
N SER A 110 0.99 22.65 -27.74
CA SER A 110 -0.03 21.60 -27.81
C SER A 110 0.38 20.37 -27.00
N ILE A 111 -0.01 20.38 -25.72
CA ILE A 111 0.23 19.27 -24.80
C ILE A 111 -0.72 18.10 -25.14
N PRO A 112 -0.21 16.85 -25.22
CA PRO A 112 -1.06 15.67 -25.36
C PRO A 112 -1.97 15.46 -24.16
N ASN A 113 -3.26 15.30 -24.43
CA ASN A 113 -4.23 14.83 -23.45
C ASN A 113 -4.56 13.37 -23.78
N HIS A 114 -4.16 12.47 -22.90
CA HIS A 114 -4.44 11.04 -23.02
C HIS A 114 -5.88 10.75 -22.56
N CYS A 115 -6.63 9.96 -23.32
CA CYS A 115 -7.93 9.47 -22.90
C CYS A 115 -7.84 8.04 -22.35
N ASP A 116 -8.09 7.86 -21.05
CA ASP A 116 -8.04 6.55 -20.37
C ASP A 116 -9.07 5.53 -20.88
N LYS A 117 -10.12 6.02 -21.56
CA LYS A 117 -11.12 5.14 -22.16
C LYS A 117 -10.58 4.57 -23.45
N CYS A 118 -10.34 5.36 -24.49
CA CYS A 118 -9.92 4.86 -25.82
C CYS A 118 -8.41 4.65 -26.01
N ASN A 119 -7.59 5.03 -25.03
CA ASN A 119 -6.12 4.96 -25.06
C ASN A 119 -5.49 5.69 -26.25
N ARG A 120 -6.02 6.86 -26.59
CA ARG A 120 -5.52 7.71 -27.68
C ARG A 120 -5.22 9.10 -27.16
N ASP A 121 -4.31 9.78 -27.86
CA ASP A 121 -3.87 11.12 -27.51
C ASP A 121 -4.58 12.17 -28.39
N TYR A 122 -5.13 13.18 -27.72
CA TYR A 122 -5.89 14.26 -28.34
C TYR A 122 -5.33 15.63 -27.96
N CYS A 123 -5.66 16.63 -28.78
CA CYS A 123 -5.34 18.02 -28.48
C CYS A 123 -6.28 18.55 -27.38
N MET A 124 -5.98 19.74 -26.84
CA MET A 124 -6.82 20.38 -25.82
C MET A 124 -8.27 20.59 -26.27
N ALA A 125 -8.50 20.78 -27.57
CA ALA A 125 -9.83 20.97 -28.14
C ALA A 125 -10.63 19.68 -28.32
N HIS A 126 -10.00 18.51 -28.19
CA HIS A 126 -10.64 17.19 -28.30
C HIS A 126 -10.37 16.32 -27.07
N ARG A 127 -10.11 16.94 -25.92
CA ARG A 127 -9.78 16.26 -24.67
C ARG A 127 -11.01 15.59 -24.05
N LEU A 128 -12.21 16.12 -24.32
CA LEU A 128 -13.45 15.60 -23.75
C LEU A 128 -13.94 14.41 -24.57
N ASN A 129 -14.57 13.47 -23.88
CA ASN A 129 -15.13 12.25 -24.46
C ASN A 129 -16.08 12.53 -25.65
N GLU A 130 -16.86 13.59 -25.54
CA GLU A 130 -17.87 14.00 -26.53
C GLU A 130 -17.24 14.49 -27.84
N GLU A 131 -16.07 15.11 -27.75
CA GLU A 131 -15.36 15.74 -28.87
C GLU A 131 -14.66 14.70 -29.77
N HIS A 132 -14.39 13.50 -29.27
CA HIS A 132 -13.71 12.45 -30.03
C HIS A 132 -14.50 11.13 -30.13
N ASN A 133 -15.80 11.13 -29.79
CA ASN A 133 -16.67 9.96 -29.91
C ASN A 133 -16.05 8.68 -29.31
N CYS A 134 -15.54 8.74 -28.08
CA CYS A 134 -14.78 7.65 -27.46
C CYS A 134 -15.48 6.28 -27.51
N ALA A 135 -16.82 6.28 -27.36
CA ALA A 135 -17.63 5.07 -27.36
C ALA A 135 -17.66 4.32 -28.70
N LYS A 136 -17.38 5.01 -29.81
CA LYS A 136 -17.40 4.44 -31.17
C LYS A 136 -16.02 3.98 -31.64
N LEU A 137 -14.97 4.29 -30.89
CA LEU A 137 -13.59 3.99 -31.27
C LEU A 137 -13.14 2.65 -30.65
N VAL A 138 -12.43 1.86 -31.45
CA VAL A 138 -11.74 0.66 -30.95
C VAL A 138 -10.60 1.11 -30.04
N HIS A 139 -10.64 0.62 -28.80
CA HIS A 139 -9.61 0.81 -27.79
C HIS A 139 -8.26 0.28 -28.30
N ILE A 140 -7.29 1.16 -28.53
CA ILE A 140 -5.95 0.76 -28.94
C ILE A 140 -5.26 0.13 -27.72
N GLY A 141 -4.71 -1.08 -27.87
CA GLY A 141 -4.13 -1.85 -26.78
C GLY A 141 -5.10 -2.79 -26.05
N ALA A 142 -6.41 -2.71 -26.31
CA ALA A 142 -7.34 -3.78 -25.96
C ALA A 142 -7.26 -4.87 -27.04
N THR A 143 -6.18 -5.64 -26.99
CA THR A 143 -6.14 -6.92 -27.70
C THR A 143 -7.34 -7.74 -27.21
N SER A 144 -8.29 -8.00 -28.10
CA SER A 144 -9.15 -9.18 -28.00
C SER A 144 -8.25 -10.39 -27.73
N GLY A 145 -8.19 -10.82 -26.47
CA GLY A 145 -7.39 -11.95 -26.02
C GLY A 145 -5.88 -11.69 -25.90
N ARG A 146 -5.46 -10.88 -24.93
CA ARG A 146 -4.22 -11.10 -24.15
C ARG A 146 -4.20 -10.15 -22.95
N SER A 147 -4.71 -10.65 -21.84
CA SER A 147 -4.47 -10.12 -20.50
C SER A 147 -2.96 -10.03 -20.29
N PHE A 148 -2.40 -8.82 -20.35
CA PHE A 148 -0.97 -8.59 -20.15
C PHE A 148 -0.66 -8.63 -18.66
N ASN A 149 -0.18 -9.80 -18.24
CA ASN A 149 0.92 -10.01 -17.33
C ASN A 149 1.35 -8.80 -16.46
N GLN A 150 0.70 -8.66 -15.31
CA GLN A 150 1.36 -8.21 -14.09
C GLN A 150 2.20 -9.38 -13.49
N ARG A 151 3.04 -10.00 -14.33
CA ARG A 151 3.90 -11.16 -13.98
C ARG A 151 5.39 -10.93 -14.30
N ALA A 152 5.78 -9.74 -14.76
CA ALA A 152 7.15 -9.46 -15.17
C ALA A 152 8.11 -9.07 -14.03
N PHE A 153 7.67 -9.07 -12.77
CA PHE A 153 8.57 -8.97 -11.60
C PHE A 153 8.61 -10.24 -10.75
N ILE A 154 7.85 -11.27 -11.13
CA ILE A 154 7.75 -12.56 -10.41
C ILE A 154 8.15 -13.73 -11.34
N SER A 155 8.82 -13.47 -12.47
CA SER A 155 9.24 -14.54 -13.39
C SER A 155 10.67 -15.03 -13.14
N ASN A 156 11.55 -14.25 -12.51
CA ASN A 156 12.94 -14.67 -12.25
C ASN A 156 13.16 -15.40 -10.91
N THR A 157 12.12 -15.59 -10.11
CA THR A 157 12.17 -16.40 -8.87
C THR A 157 11.34 -17.69 -8.95
N PHE A 158 10.61 -17.91 -10.05
CA PHE A 158 9.78 -19.11 -10.25
C PHE A 158 10.42 -20.14 -11.19
N THR A 159 11.55 -19.84 -11.83
CA THR A 159 12.29 -20.79 -12.67
C THR A 159 13.07 -21.82 -11.85
N ASN A 160 13.47 -21.50 -10.62
CA ASN A 160 14.22 -22.44 -9.76
C ASN A 160 13.37 -23.37 -8.90
N ILE A 161 12.05 -23.15 -8.80
CA ILE A 161 11.14 -24.01 -8.01
C ILE A 161 10.48 -25.09 -8.88
N LYS A 162 10.53 -24.96 -10.21
CA LYS A 162 9.88 -25.91 -11.14
C LYS A 162 10.76 -27.07 -11.61
N LEU A 163 12.02 -27.13 -11.17
CA LEU A 163 12.99 -28.17 -11.56
C LEU A 163 13.27 -29.23 -10.48
N SER A 164 12.67 -29.11 -9.28
CA SER A 164 12.94 -30.01 -8.15
C SER A 164 11.76 -30.86 -7.66
N TRP A 165 10.61 -30.84 -8.34
CA TRP A 165 9.48 -31.71 -8.00
C TRP A 165 8.93 -32.49 -9.20
N GLY A 166 9.27 -33.79 -9.22
CA GLY A 166 8.35 -34.82 -9.70
C GLY A 166 8.69 -35.51 -11.01
N LYS A 167 9.87 -36.12 -11.13
CA LYS A 167 10.04 -37.31 -11.99
C LYS A 167 10.18 -38.55 -11.11
N THR A 168 9.07 -39.17 -10.75
CA THR A 168 9.03 -40.61 -10.50
C THR A 168 7.67 -41.19 -10.90
N LYS A 169 7.74 -42.04 -11.93
CA LYS A 169 6.82 -43.14 -12.28
C LYS A 169 5.54 -42.80 -13.05
N THR A 170 5.72 -42.84 -14.36
CA THR A 170 4.84 -43.45 -15.36
C THR A 170 4.21 -44.77 -14.87
N SER A 171 2.88 -44.85 -14.87
CA SER A 171 2.09 -45.79 -15.69
C SER A 171 0.60 -45.65 -15.38
N MET A 172 -0.23 -45.95 -16.39
CA MET A 172 -1.70 -45.96 -16.41
C MET A 172 -2.37 -44.63 -16.71
N SER A 173 -2.52 -44.44 -18.02
CA SER A 173 -3.59 -43.75 -18.71
C SER A 173 -4.94 -43.84 -17.99
N ASP A 174 -5.43 -42.72 -17.48
CA ASP A 174 -6.81 -42.33 -17.75
C ASP A 174 -6.96 -40.81 -17.72
N ARG A 175 -7.79 -40.29 -18.60
CA ARG A 175 -7.94 -38.85 -18.87
C ARG A 175 -8.40 -38.09 -17.62
N VAL A 176 -7.50 -37.29 -17.02
CA VAL A 176 -7.90 -36.24 -16.08
C VAL A 176 -7.11 -34.97 -16.41
N LEU A 177 -7.64 -34.16 -17.32
CA LEU A 177 -7.31 -32.74 -17.33
C LEU A 177 -7.66 -32.17 -15.94
N PRO A 178 -6.83 -31.32 -15.32
CA PRO A 178 -7.21 -30.62 -14.12
C PRO A 178 -8.45 -29.78 -14.44
N LYS A 179 -9.57 -30.10 -13.78
CA LYS A 179 -10.83 -29.35 -13.95
C LYS A 179 -10.53 -27.87 -13.68
N PRO A 180 -10.86 -26.94 -14.60
CA PRO A 180 -10.75 -25.52 -14.32
C PRO A 180 -11.60 -25.20 -13.09
N LYS A 181 -11.05 -24.39 -12.18
CA LYS A 181 -11.79 -23.88 -11.01
C LYS A 181 -13.14 -23.32 -11.47
N PRO A 182 -14.22 -23.48 -10.68
CA PRO A 182 -15.55 -23.05 -11.08
C PRO A 182 -15.60 -21.54 -11.33
N SER A 183 -15.55 -21.13 -12.59
CA SER A 183 -15.57 -19.72 -12.99
C SER A 183 -16.99 -19.12 -12.89
N SER A 184 -18.04 -19.96 -12.94
CA SER A 184 -19.44 -19.52 -12.90
C SER A 184 -19.94 -19.25 -11.47
N PRO A 185 -20.83 -18.25 -11.27
CA PRO A 185 -21.42 -17.95 -9.95
C PRO A 185 -22.10 -19.16 -9.30
N ALA A 186 -22.78 -19.98 -10.10
CA ALA A 186 -23.44 -21.19 -9.63
C ALA A 186 -22.45 -22.22 -9.06
N ALA A 187 -21.30 -22.40 -9.70
CA ALA A 187 -20.33 -23.39 -9.27
C ALA A 187 -19.50 -22.91 -8.05
N ARG A 188 -19.40 -21.59 -7.81
CA ARG A 188 -18.91 -21.03 -6.54
C ARG A 188 -19.86 -21.29 -5.38
N LEU A 189 -21.18 -21.17 -5.59
CA LEU A 189 -22.17 -21.50 -4.56
C LEU A 189 -22.13 -22.98 -4.18
N VAL A 190 -21.96 -23.88 -5.16
CA VAL A 190 -21.79 -25.32 -4.90
C VAL A 190 -20.52 -25.57 -4.09
N ALA A 191 -19.39 -24.93 -4.44
CA ALA A 191 -18.13 -25.06 -3.70
C ALA A 191 -18.24 -24.55 -2.26
N VAL A 192 -18.94 -23.43 -2.03
CA VAL A 192 -19.20 -22.91 -0.67
C VAL A 192 -20.09 -23.86 0.13
N ASN A 193 -21.06 -24.51 -0.51
CA ASN A 193 -21.93 -25.48 0.16
C ASN A 193 -21.21 -26.80 0.46
N THR A 194 -20.27 -27.24 -0.37
CA THR A 194 -19.39 -28.37 -0.03
C THR A 194 -18.48 -28.01 1.13
N LEU A 195 -17.85 -26.83 1.08
CA LEU A 195 -17.02 -26.29 2.18
C LEU A 195 -17.76 -26.26 3.50
N LYS A 196 -19.03 -25.83 3.51
CA LYS A 196 -19.86 -25.81 4.72
C LYS A 196 -20.01 -27.18 5.39
N LYS A 197 -19.90 -28.27 4.62
CA LYS A 197 -20.05 -29.65 5.10
C LYS A 197 -18.73 -30.25 5.58
N THR A 198 -17.61 -29.86 4.96
CA THR A 198 -16.29 -30.48 5.15
C THR A 198 -15.36 -29.63 6.03
N ALA A 199 -15.64 -28.33 6.17
CA ALA A 199 -14.78 -27.41 6.91
C ALA A 199 -14.76 -27.73 8.41
N LYS A 200 -13.55 -27.75 8.97
CA LYS A 200 -13.30 -27.97 10.40
C LYS A 200 -13.09 -26.63 11.11
N GLY A 201 -13.50 -26.53 12.37
CA GLY A 201 -13.37 -25.30 13.15
C GLY A 201 -14.16 -25.35 14.46
N ASP A 202 -14.21 -24.21 15.16
CA ASP A 202 -14.85 -24.13 16.47
C ASP A 202 -16.37 -24.16 16.37
N ALA A 203 -16.99 -25.22 16.87
CA ALA A 203 -18.45 -25.40 16.88
C ALA A 203 -19.21 -24.30 17.66
N LYS A 204 -18.53 -23.55 18.53
CA LYS A 204 -19.09 -22.48 19.38
C LYS A 204 -19.52 -21.23 18.59
N LEU A 205 -19.08 -21.06 17.34
CA LEU A 205 -19.42 -19.87 16.55
C LEU A 205 -20.79 -20.04 15.88
N PRO A 206 -21.70 -19.04 15.92
CA PRO A 206 -22.96 -19.11 15.17
C PRO A 206 -22.70 -19.07 13.66
N PRO A 207 -23.53 -19.73 12.82
CA PRO A 207 -23.29 -19.89 11.38
C PRO A 207 -23.19 -18.56 10.63
N GLU A 208 -23.87 -17.51 11.10
CA GLU A 208 -23.86 -16.17 10.51
C GLU A 208 -22.49 -15.48 10.60
N LYS A 209 -21.71 -15.81 11.64
CA LYS A 209 -20.37 -15.25 11.85
C LYS A 209 -19.27 -16.09 11.21
N ARG A 210 -19.60 -17.26 10.62
CA ARG A 210 -18.62 -18.19 10.04
C ARG A 210 -18.25 -17.78 8.61
N VAL A 211 -16.95 -17.60 8.38
CA VAL A 211 -16.34 -17.44 7.06
C VAL A 211 -15.63 -18.75 6.71
N TYR A 212 -15.96 -19.34 5.57
CA TYR A 212 -15.44 -20.63 5.12
C TYR A 212 -14.29 -20.42 4.14
N LEU A 213 -13.11 -20.98 4.42
CA LEU A 213 -11.88 -20.74 3.66
C LEU A 213 -11.14 -22.03 3.33
N TYR A 214 -10.49 -22.04 2.17
CA TYR A 214 -9.46 -23.01 1.83
C TYR A 214 -8.12 -22.51 2.35
N VAL A 215 -7.41 -23.31 3.13
CA VAL A 215 -6.08 -22.97 3.65
C VAL A 215 -5.06 -23.93 3.07
N GLU A 216 -4.06 -23.39 2.37
CA GLU A 216 -2.92 -24.15 1.86
C GLU A 216 -1.65 -23.73 2.62
N ALA A 217 -0.85 -24.69 3.05
CA ALA A 217 0.48 -24.43 3.59
C ALA A 217 1.52 -24.79 2.53
N GLU A 218 2.53 -23.93 2.36
CA GLU A 218 3.64 -24.21 1.46
C GLU A 218 4.49 -25.37 2.00
N ALA A 219 4.82 -26.36 1.16
CA ALA A 219 5.56 -27.54 1.61
C ALA A 219 7.00 -27.25 2.08
N ALA A 220 7.53 -26.06 1.78
CA ALA A 220 8.79 -25.57 2.34
C ALA A 220 8.72 -25.37 3.87
N THR A 221 7.51 -25.27 4.44
CA THR A 221 7.26 -24.97 5.86
C THR A 221 6.56 -26.12 6.59
N THR A 222 6.42 -27.31 5.99
CA THR A 222 5.68 -28.43 6.59
C THR A 222 6.47 -29.74 6.55
N ARG A 223 6.63 -30.38 7.71
CA ARG A 223 7.22 -31.74 7.85
C ARG A 223 6.21 -32.87 7.57
N SER A 224 4.95 -32.57 7.28
CA SER A 224 3.85 -33.53 7.16
C SER A 224 2.96 -33.33 5.91
N LYS A 225 2.31 -34.44 5.51
CA LYS A 225 1.71 -34.73 4.19
C LYS A 225 0.35 -34.04 3.90
N LEU A 226 -0.08 -33.08 4.72
CA LEU A 226 -1.40 -32.43 4.64
C LEU A 226 -1.23 -30.96 4.25
N LEU A 227 -1.03 -30.72 2.95
CA LEU A 227 -0.71 -29.40 2.39
C LEU A 227 -1.94 -28.49 2.23
N LYS A 228 -3.16 -29.04 2.39
CA LYS A 228 -4.42 -28.35 2.14
C LYS A 228 -5.46 -28.77 3.16
N GLY A 229 -6.18 -27.80 3.70
CA GLY A 229 -7.28 -28.02 4.62
C GLY A 229 -8.42 -27.04 4.37
N GLU A 230 -9.61 -27.43 4.80
CA GLU A 230 -10.82 -26.62 4.70
C GLU A 230 -11.24 -26.24 6.11
N PHE A 231 -11.31 -24.94 6.38
CA PHE A 231 -11.55 -24.43 7.72
C PHE A 231 -12.59 -23.32 7.73
N PHE A 232 -13.22 -23.11 8.88
CA PHE A 232 -14.10 -21.97 9.09
C PHE A 232 -13.65 -21.14 10.31
N TYR A 233 -13.74 -19.83 10.18
CA TYR A 233 -13.30 -18.86 11.18
C TYR A 233 -14.36 -17.78 11.40
N SER A 234 -14.26 -17.01 12.50
CA SER A 234 -15.16 -15.89 12.72
C SER A 234 -14.80 -14.69 11.83
N LYS A 235 -15.83 -14.03 11.28
CA LYS A 235 -15.72 -12.77 10.52
C LYS A 235 -15.02 -11.66 11.31
N GLU A 236 -15.16 -11.66 12.63
CA GLU A 236 -14.63 -10.63 13.53
C GLU A 236 -13.17 -10.89 13.95
N TRP A 237 -12.60 -12.06 13.66
CA TRP A 237 -11.23 -12.37 14.06
C TRP A 237 -10.20 -11.58 13.25
N ALA A 238 -9.15 -11.14 13.92
CA ALA A 238 -7.96 -10.59 13.27
C ALA A 238 -7.21 -11.69 12.52
N VAL A 239 -6.59 -11.35 11.39
CA VAL A 239 -5.81 -12.27 10.55
C VAL A 239 -4.71 -12.97 11.34
N GLY A 240 -4.07 -12.30 12.31
CA GLY A 240 -3.08 -12.94 13.19
C GLY A 240 -3.63 -14.14 13.96
N ARG A 241 -4.79 -14.00 14.60
CA ARG A 241 -5.45 -15.10 15.32
C ARG A 241 -5.88 -16.24 14.39
N VAL A 242 -6.30 -15.90 13.17
CA VAL A 242 -6.65 -16.89 12.14
C VAL A 242 -5.41 -17.67 11.71
N LEU A 243 -4.27 -16.99 11.53
CA LEU A 243 -2.98 -17.61 11.22
C LEU A 243 -2.54 -18.58 12.31
N ASP A 244 -2.66 -18.22 13.59
CA ASP A 244 -2.33 -19.11 14.71
C ASP A 244 -3.20 -20.38 14.71
N ALA A 245 -4.51 -20.21 14.54
CA ALA A 245 -5.46 -21.31 14.49
C ALA A 245 -5.24 -22.21 13.26
N ALA A 246 -4.94 -21.62 12.12
CA ALA A 246 -4.61 -22.32 10.88
C ALA A 246 -3.29 -23.08 10.98
N ALA A 247 -2.25 -22.46 11.54
CA ALA A 247 -0.95 -23.07 11.78
C ALA A 247 -1.07 -24.28 12.72
N LYS A 248 -1.80 -24.14 13.83
CA LYS A 248 -2.08 -25.27 14.74
C LYS A 248 -2.81 -26.42 14.06
N SER A 249 -3.79 -26.11 13.20
CA SER A 249 -4.59 -27.11 12.49
C SER A 249 -3.82 -27.83 11.39
N LEU A 250 -2.88 -27.13 10.73
CA LEU A 250 -1.99 -27.68 9.70
C LEU A 250 -0.66 -28.19 10.27
N GLN A 251 -0.49 -28.20 11.60
CA GLN A 251 0.74 -28.58 12.29
C GLN A 251 1.98 -27.82 11.80
N VAL A 252 1.80 -26.54 11.45
CA VAL A 252 2.87 -25.62 11.09
C VAL A 252 3.35 -24.91 12.35
N GLU A 253 4.66 -24.89 12.57
CA GLU A 253 5.25 -24.24 13.74
C GLU A 253 5.25 -22.72 13.56
N ASN A 254 4.44 -22.01 14.36
CA ASN A 254 4.41 -20.56 14.36
C ASN A 254 5.44 -19.98 15.34
N THR A 255 6.57 -19.51 14.82
CA THR A 255 7.66 -18.85 15.57
C THR A 255 7.63 -17.33 15.45
N ASN A 256 6.49 -16.74 15.06
CA ASN A 256 6.37 -15.29 14.86
C ASN A 256 6.60 -14.46 16.16
N ASN A 257 6.51 -15.10 17.33
CA ASN A 257 6.74 -14.45 18.64
C ASN A 257 8.18 -14.53 19.15
N GLN A 258 9.06 -15.30 18.51
CA GLN A 258 10.41 -15.60 19.02
C GLN A 258 11.55 -14.98 18.19
N GLY A 259 11.28 -14.51 16.96
CA GLY A 259 12.29 -13.99 16.04
C GLY A 259 12.04 -12.57 15.56
N GLU A 260 13.06 -11.72 15.60
CA GLU A 260 13.06 -10.40 14.97
C GLU A 260 13.18 -10.51 13.43
N ASP A 261 13.78 -11.61 12.95
CA ASP A 261 14.01 -11.90 11.53
C ASP A 261 12.71 -12.05 10.73
N GLU A 262 12.46 -11.12 9.80
CA GLU A 262 11.31 -11.14 8.89
C GLU A 262 11.24 -12.40 8.01
N ARG A 263 12.38 -13.06 7.78
CA ARG A 263 12.50 -14.30 7.01
C ARG A 263 11.91 -15.53 7.72
N SER A 264 11.77 -15.45 9.04
CA SER A 264 11.23 -16.55 9.84
C SER A 264 9.73 -16.42 10.09
N LYS A 265 9.16 -15.23 9.87
CA LYS A 265 7.76 -14.89 10.14
C LYS A 265 6.82 -15.54 9.13
N LEU A 266 5.73 -16.10 9.65
CA LEU A 266 4.61 -16.61 8.85
C LEU A 266 3.68 -15.45 8.49
N ARG A 267 3.28 -15.37 7.22
CA ARG A 267 2.27 -14.42 6.75
C ARG A 267 1.18 -15.13 5.96
N VAL A 268 0.03 -14.47 5.89
CA VAL A 268 -1.12 -14.95 5.11
C VAL A 268 -1.17 -14.22 3.77
N PHE A 269 -1.11 -14.98 2.68
CA PHE A 269 -1.31 -14.49 1.33
C PHE A 269 -2.73 -14.82 0.85
N TYR A 270 -3.46 -13.81 0.39
CA TYR A 270 -4.80 -13.99 -0.15
C TYR A 270 -4.74 -14.15 -1.69
N VAL A 271 -5.12 -15.33 -2.18
CA VAL A 271 -4.92 -15.71 -3.59
C VAL A 271 -5.81 -14.92 -4.55
N GLU A 272 -7.08 -14.68 -4.21
CA GLU A 272 -7.98 -13.96 -5.12
C GLU A 272 -7.77 -12.44 -5.10
N GLY A 273 -7.31 -11.89 -3.97
CA GLY A 273 -6.96 -10.47 -3.86
C GLY A 273 -5.52 -10.15 -4.26
N GLY A 274 -4.69 -11.17 -4.51
CA GLY A 274 -3.30 -11.01 -4.92
C GLY A 274 -2.43 -10.23 -3.92
N ARG A 275 -2.82 -10.16 -2.65
CA ARG A 275 -2.18 -9.32 -1.63
C ARG A 275 -1.86 -10.10 -0.36
N LEU A 276 -0.83 -9.67 0.35
CA LEU A 276 -0.57 -10.12 1.72
C LEU A 276 -1.56 -9.44 2.66
N LEU A 277 -2.15 -10.21 3.55
CA LEU A 277 -3.01 -9.68 4.60
C LEU A 277 -2.16 -9.21 5.78
N GLU A 278 -2.51 -8.06 6.32
CA GLU A 278 -1.90 -7.55 7.55
C GLU A 278 -2.50 -8.26 8.77
N PHE A 279 -1.67 -8.52 9.79
CA PHE A 279 -2.10 -9.24 11.00
C PHE A 279 -3.26 -8.55 11.75
N SER A 280 -3.34 -7.23 11.66
CA SER A 280 -4.33 -6.37 12.33
C SER A 280 -5.67 -6.28 11.58
N GLU A 281 -5.73 -6.70 10.31
CA GLU A 281 -6.95 -6.64 9.50
C GLU A 281 -7.98 -7.66 10.00
N LYS A 282 -9.28 -7.31 9.95
CA LYS A 282 -10.37 -8.25 10.27
C LYS A 282 -10.63 -9.18 9.09
N LEU A 283 -10.83 -10.46 9.37
CA LEU A 283 -10.97 -11.47 8.33
C LEU A 283 -12.10 -11.15 7.35
N GLY A 284 -13.26 -10.71 7.83
CA GLY A 284 -14.38 -10.44 6.92
C GLY A 284 -14.42 -9.07 6.27
N SER A 285 -13.45 -8.18 6.50
CA SER A 285 -13.20 -7.04 5.59
C SER A 285 -12.29 -7.44 4.43
N ALA A 286 -11.39 -8.39 4.69
CA ALA A 286 -10.36 -8.82 3.75
C ALA A 286 -10.80 -9.94 2.81
N VAL A 287 -11.59 -10.89 3.31
CA VAL A 287 -11.83 -12.18 2.65
C VAL A 287 -13.31 -12.60 2.73
N ALA A 288 -13.84 -13.12 1.63
CA ALA A 288 -15.17 -13.69 1.53
C ALA A 288 -15.15 -15.23 1.65
N SER A 289 -16.32 -15.82 1.94
CA SER A 289 -16.47 -17.28 2.01
C SER A 289 -16.24 -17.93 0.64
N GLY A 290 -15.48 -19.01 0.60
CA GLY A 290 -15.08 -19.71 -0.64
C GLY A 290 -13.69 -19.34 -1.15
N ASN A 291 -13.02 -18.40 -0.49
CA ASN A 291 -11.71 -17.93 -0.89
C ASN A 291 -10.57 -18.80 -0.37
N THR A 292 -9.43 -18.75 -1.06
CA THR A 292 -8.20 -19.46 -0.68
C THR A 292 -7.18 -18.51 -0.05
N ILE A 293 -6.65 -18.91 1.11
CA ILE A 293 -5.51 -18.27 1.77
C ILE A 293 -4.32 -19.25 1.81
N VAL A 294 -3.12 -18.70 1.66
CA VAL A 294 -1.87 -19.46 1.68
C VAL A 294 -0.98 -18.95 2.80
N LEU A 295 -0.44 -19.87 3.60
CA LEU A 295 0.54 -19.56 4.64
C LEU A 295 1.94 -19.63 4.02
N LEU A 296 2.66 -18.50 4.05
CA LEU A 296 4.02 -18.37 3.53
C LEU A 296 4.98 -17.98 4.66
N ARG A 297 6.19 -18.52 4.65
CA ARG A 297 7.26 -18.12 5.57
C ARG A 297 8.25 -17.20 4.85
N GLY A 298 8.65 -16.12 5.51
CA GLY A 298 9.78 -15.29 5.06
C GLY A 298 9.51 -14.35 3.90
N VAL A 299 8.24 -14.03 3.64
CA VAL A 299 7.87 -12.94 2.75
C VAL A 299 7.92 -11.61 3.51
N GLY A 300 8.67 -10.64 2.97
CA GLY A 300 8.83 -9.29 3.52
C GLY A 300 7.49 -8.53 3.62
N PRO A 301 7.48 -7.32 4.24
CA PRO A 301 6.25 -6.56 4.44
C PRO A 301 5.49 -6.31 3.13
N ALA A 302 4.16 -6.28 3.22
CA ALA A 302 3.25 -6.04 2.09
C ALA A 302 3.44 -4.65 1.45
N ILE A 303 4.13 -3.75 2.15
CA ILE A 303 4.56 -2.45 1.69
C ILE A 303 6.08 -2.48 1.77
N PRO A 304 6.82 -2.31 0.66
CA PRO A 304 8.25 -2.03 0.77
C PRO A 304 8.37 -0.74 1.58
N ASN A 305 8.97 -0.83 2.77
CA ASN A 305 9.37 0.34 3.53
C ASN A 305 10.39 1.11 2.68
N LEU A 306 9.91 2.10 1.93
CA LEU A 306 10.72 3.02 1.12
C LEU A 306 11.28 4.12 2.04
N ILE A 307 11.90 3.73 3.15
CA ILE A 307 12.57 4.61 4.09
C ILE A 307 13.86 3.91 4.51
N GLU A 308 14.77 3.74 3.56
CA GLU A 308 16.22 3.59 3.80
C GLU A 308 16.90 3.48 2.43
N ALA A 309 17.05 4.63 1.77
CA ALA A 309 18.03 4.90 0.74
C ALA A 309 18.38 6.40 0.80
#